data_AF-A0A9Q8Y6M8-F1
#
_entry.id   AF-A0A9Q8Y6M8-F1
#
_cell.length_a   1.000
_cell.length_b   1.000
_cell.length_c   1.000
_cell.angle_alpha   90.00
_cell.angle_beta   90.00
_cell.angle_gamma   90.00
#
_symmetry.space_group_name_H-M   'P 1'
#
loop_
_entity.id
_entity.type
_entity.pdbx_description
1 polymer ?
#
loop_
_entity_poly.entity_id
_entity_poly.type
_entity_poly.pdbx_seq_one_letter_code
_entity_poly.pdbx_strand_id
1 'polypeptide(L)'
;MTLISPSLFALGRSANDAPPRHLGTRYNTEGQFLSEPGNTVVSHVAAGSPSEAAVLAVRDRVMAMPEAGQFAFTHPSSLHMTIFQGIIEHRRKLPYWPADMPLDTPIEVMTAHYRERLAHFAPLEQFRARVTEITPTGLALEGDGAADRACLKAWRDAFAEAFGYRHPDHDDYQFHITYAYPVDWLDDAALPRWQAMLDEQLAFLREQAPVIALDPPAFCSFEDMNHFEELIVFSERPAIKEQK
;
A
#
# COMPACT_ATOMS: atom_id res chain seq x y z
N MET A 1 31.46 6.88 6.25
CA MET A 1 30.19 7.63 6.18
C MET A 1 29.18 6.69 5.54
N THR A 2 28.09 6.38 6.23
CA THR A 2 26.99 5.59 5.66
C THR A 2 26.34 6.42 4.56
N LEU A 3 26.21 5.88 3.35
CA LEU A 3 25.49 6.52 2.26
C LEU A 3 23.99 6.47 2.57
N ILE A 4 23.34 7.63 2.61
CA ILE A 4 21.88 7.72 2.82
C ILE A 4 21.16 7.42 1.51
N SER A 5 20.19 6.51 1.52
CA SER A 5 19.41 6.18 0.33
C SER A 5 18.58 7.40 -0.12
N PRO A 6 18.33 7.59 -1.43
CA PRO A 6 17.47 8.67 -1.91
C PRO A 6 16.09 8.66 -1.27
N SER A 7 15.50 7.47 -1.07
CA SER A 7 14.19 7.28 -0.46
C SER A 7 14.16 7.75 1.00
N LEU A 8 15.24 7.48 1.77
CA LEU A 8 15.36 7.99 3.13
C LEU A 8 15.64 9.49 3.17
N PHE A 9 16.51 9.99 2.29
CA PHE A 9 16.82 11.42 2.20
C PHE A 9 15.57 12.26 1.89
N ALA A 10 14.66 11.75 1.06
CA ALA A 10 13.39 12.42 0.76
C ALA A 10 12.49 12.64 1.99
N LEU A 11 12.73 11.96 3.11
CA LEU A 11 12.02 12.15 4.38
C LEU A 11 12.77 13.08 5.35
N GLY A 12 13.97 13.54 4.97
CA GLY A 12 14.77 14.49 5.74
C GLY A 12 14.23 15.91 5.65
N ARG A 13 14.48 16.70 6.69
CA ARG A 13 14.00 18.07 6.82
C ARG A 13 14.60 18.99 5.76
N SER A 14 15.84 18.78 5.32
CA SER A 14 16.41 19.61 4.25
C SER A 14 15.80 19.36 2.87
N ALA A 15 15.16 18.21 2.66
CA ALA A 15 14.54 17.86 1.40
C ALA A 15 13.11 18.41 1.23
N ASN A 16 12.53 19.01 2.28
CA ASN A 16 11.14 19.41 2.31
C ASN A 16 10.96 20.84 2.87
N ASP A 17 10.23 21.68 2.12
CA ASP A 17 9.93 23.07 2.48
C ASP A 17 8.47 23.28 2.94
N ALA A 18 7.65 22.25 2.85
CA ALA A 18 6.24 22.24 3.25
C ALA A 18 5.93 21.02 4.14
N PRO A 19 4.84 21.05 4.94
CA PRO A 19 4.39 19.88 5.69
C PRO A 19 4.07 18.68 4.78
N PRO A 20 4.03 17.44 5.32
CA PRO A 20 3.59 16.26 4.58
C PRO A 20 2.25 16.47 3.89
N ARG A 21 2.18 16.14 2.59
CA ARG A 21 1.04 16.44 1.71
C ARG A 21 -0.34 15.94 2.19
N HIS A 22 -0.33 14.89 3.03
CA HIS A 22 -1.54 14.20 3.50
C HIS A 22 -1.94 14.61 4.92
N LEU A 23 -1.14 15.47 5.57
CA LEU A 23 -1.43 16.01 6.89
C LEU A 23 -2.68 16.91 6.83
N GLY A 24 -3.64 16.65 7.70
CA GLY A 24 -4.92 17.35 7.77
C GLY A 24 -6.00 16.80 6.83
N THR A 25 -5.67 15.85 5.95
CA THR A 25 -6.66 15.18 5.08
C THR A 25 -6.75 13.69 5.39
N ARG A 26 -5.63 12.96 5.40
CA ARG A 26 -5.59 11.52 5.71
C ARG A 26 -5.41 11.24 7.19
N TYR A 27 -4.68 12.09 7.90
CA TYR A 27 -4.42 11.99 9.33
C TYR A 27 -4.22 13.38 9.95
N ASN A 28 -4.43 13.50 11.26
CA ASN A 28 -4.16 14.73 12.02
C ASN A 28 -2.71 14.79 12.55
N THR A 29 -2.39 15.86 13.28
CA THR A 29 -1.07 16.10 13.89
C THR A 29 -0.72 15.11 14.99
N GLU A 30 -1.71 14.40 15.52
CA GLU A 30 -1.56 13.34 16.52
C GLU A 30 -1.35 11.96 15.87
N GLY A 31 -1.31 11.89 14.53
CA GLY A 31 -1.15 10.65 13.78
C GLY A 31 -2.39 9.76 13.73
N GLN A 32 -3.57 10.32 14.04
CA GLN A 32 -4.85 9.62 13.95
C GLN A 32 -5.42 9.75 12.53
N PHE A 33 -5.80 8.63 11.92
CA PHE A 33 -6.42 8.64 10.60
C PHE A 33 -7.80 9.30 10.63
N LEU A 34 -8.06 10.09 9.59
CA LEU A 34 -9.32 10.79 9.36
C LEU A 34 -10.14 10.02 8.32
N SER A 35 -11.46 10.27 8.30
CA SER A 35 -12.34 9.70 7.28
C SER A 35 -11.90 10.18 5.89
N GLU A 36 -11.52 9.23 5.05
CA GLU A 36 -11.12 9.42 3.66
C GLU A 36 -11.65 8.23 2.85
N PRO A 37 -12.98 8.11 2.68
CA PRO A 37 -13.58 6.89 2.16
C PRO A 37 -13.22 6.67 0.69
N GLY A 38 -13.08 5.39 0.33
CA GLY A 38 -12.73 4.99 -1.03
C GLY A 38 -12.88 3.49 -1.27
N ASN A 39 -12.41 3.07 -2.44
CA ASN A 39 -12.27 1.67 -2.80
C ASN A 39 -10.94 1.42 -3.52
N THR A 40 -10.52 0.17 -3.57
CA THR A 40 -9.19 -0.19 -4.09
C THR A 40 -9.14 -1.68 -4.43
N VAL A 41 -8.11 -2.11 -5.16
CA VAL A 41 -7.74 -3.52 -5.25
C VAL A 41 -6.40 -3.74 -4.55
N VAL A 42 -6.40 -4.59 -3.52
CA VAL A 42 -5.23 -4.86 -2.68
C VAL A 42 -5.02 -6.35 -2.51
N SER A 43 -3.79 -6.73 -2.17
CA SER A 43 -3.46 -8.04 -1.62
C SER A 43 -2.99 -7.86 -0.19
N HIS A 44 -3.73 -8.39 0.78
CA HIS A 44 -3.33 -8.35 2.19
C HIS A 44 -2.08 -9.21 2.44
N VAL A 45 -1.27 -8.83 3.42
CA VAL A 45 -0.23 -9.73 3.93
C VAL A 45 -0.92 -10.92 4.57
N ALA A 46 -0.59 -12.14 4.11
CA ALA A 46 -1.32 -13.33 4.50
C ALA A 46 -1.21 -13.61 6.01
N ALA A 47 -2.35 -13.52 6.70
CA ALA A 47 -2.40 -13.62 8.17
C ALA A 47 -1.94 -15.00 8.67
N GLY A 48 -1.18 -15.01 9.77
CA GLY A 48 -0.57 -16.20 10.36
C GLY A 48 0.61 -16.78 9.58
N SER A 49 1.04 -16.16 8.47
CA SER A 49 2.17 -16.64 7.68
C SER A 49 3.51 -16.31 8.36
N PRO A 50 4.57 -17.11 8.12
CA PRO A 50 5.92 -16.76 8.56
C PRO A 50 6.40 -15.40 8.03
N SER A 51 5.97 -15.02 6.81
CA SER A 51 6.29 -13.70 6.25
C SER A 51 5.58 -12.57 6.98
N GLU A 52 4.33 -12.74 7.42
CA GLU A 52 3.65 -11.74 8.25
C GLU A 52 4.44 -11.48 9.54
N ALA A 53 4.86 -12.55 10.24
CA ALA A 53 5.66 -12.40 11.46
C ALA A 53 6.97 -11.62 11.21
N ALA A 54 7.65 -11.87 10.09
CA ALA A 54 8.86 -11.14 9.72
C ALA A 54 8.58 -9.66 9.36
N VAL A 55 7.51 -9.39 8.62
CA VAL A 55 7.05 -8.03 8.28
C VAL A 55 6.71 -7.25 9.55
N LEU A 56 5.97 -7.85 10.48
CA LEU A 56 5.62 -7.24 11.77
C LEU A 56 6.87 -6.99 12.63
N ALA A 57 7.83 -7.92 12.67
CA ALA A 57 9.07 -7.73 13.40
C ALA A 57 9.87 -6.51 12.89
N VAL A 58 9.93 -6.30 11.57
CA VAL A 58 10.53 -5.09 10.99
C VAL A 58 9.74 -3.84 11.38
N ARG A 59 8.40 -3.90 11.29
CA ARG A 59 7.53 -2.78 11.66
C ARG A 59 7.74 -2.37 13.13
N ASP A 60 7.90 -3.35 14.04
CA ASP A 60 8.21 -3.09 15.44
C ASP A 60 9.57 -2.38 15.63
N ARG A 61 10.57 -2.72 14.82
CA ARG A 61 11.87 -2.02 14.82
C ARG A 61 11.76 -0.58 14.34
N VAL A 62 10.94 -0.32 13.32
CA VAL A 62 10.62 1.04 12.87
C VAL A 62 9.91 1.83 13.97
N MET A 63 8.93 1.23 14.64
CA MET A 63 8.19 1.86 15.76
C MET A 63 9.04 2.08 17.01
N ALA A 64 10.12 1.33 17.20
CA ALA A 64 11.05 1.48 18.31
C ALA A 64 12.06 2.64 18.11
N MET A 65 12.09 3.26 16.94
CA MET A 65 12.98 4.40 16.69
C MET A 65 12.54 5.63 17.48
N PRO A 66 13.48 6.46 17.99
CA PRO A 66 13.17 7.68 18.72
C PRO A 66 12.23 8.64 17.97
N GLU A 67 12.32 8.68 16.65
CA GLU A 67 11.51 9.54 15.79
C GLU A 67 10.16 8.93 15.40
N ALA A 68 9.76 7.76 15.94
CA ALA A 68 8.51 7.09 15.57
C ALA A 68 7.26 7.98 15.78
N GLY A 69 7.29 8.90 16.75
CA GLY A 69 6.22 9.89 16.95
C GLY A 69 6.01 10.88 15.80
N GLN A 70 6.92 10.93 14.82
CA GLN A 70 6.80 11.72 13.59
C GLN A 70 6.06 10.95 12.48
N PHE A 71 5.47 9.80 12.79
CA PHE A 71 4.79 8.94 11.84
C PHE A 71 3.42 8.48 12.36
N ALA A 72 2.42 8.46 11.46
CA ALA A 72 1.10 7.87 11.68
C ALA A 72 1.14 6.41 11.20
N PHE A 73 1.19 5.46 12.13
CA PHE A 73 1.27 4.02 11.80
C PHE A 73 -0.11 3.43 11.54
N THR A 74 -0.23 2.69 10.44
CA THR A 74 -1.43 1.90 10.12
C THR A 74 -1.58 0.72 11.08
N HIS A 75 -2.80 0.19 11.22
CA HIS A 75 -3.05 -0.99 12.03
C HIS A 75 -2.38 -2.23 11.40
N PRO A 76 -1.78 -3.16 12.16
CA PRO A 76 -1.10 -4.33 11.58
C PRO A 76 -2.01 -5.21 10.70
N SER A 77 -3.31 -5.33 11.01
CA SER A 77 -4.24 -6.08 10.16
C SER A 77 -4.53 -5.39 8.82
N SER A 78 -4.18 -4.11 8.67
CA SER A 78 -4.41 -3.35 7.44
C SER A 78 -3.23 -3.43 6.48
N LEU A 79 -2.17 -4.18 6.80
CA LEU A 79 -0.99 -4.28 5.94
C LEU A 79 -1.34 -4.99 4.64
N HIS A 80 -1.12 -4.31 3.52
CA HIS A 80 -1.45 -4.79 2.20
C HIS A 80 -0.52 -4.18 1.16
N MET A 81 -0.42 -4.84 0.01
CA MET A 81 0.15 -4.29 -1.22
C MET A 81 -1.00 -3.87 -2.14
N THR A 82 -1.07 -2.58 -2.51
CA THR A 82 -2.07 -2.13 -3.49
C THR A 82 -1.69 -2.61 -4.89
N ILE A 83 -2.61 -3.33 -5.54
CA ILE A 83 -2.46 -3.81 -6.92
C ILE A 83 -2.94 -2.73 -7.89
N PHE A 84 -4.14 -2.19 -7.64
CA PHE A 84 -4.72 -1.11 -8.43
C PHE A 84 -5.47 -0.13 -7.53
N GLN A 85 -5.20 1.17 -7.70
CA GLN A 85 -5.87 2.20 -6.91
C GLN A 85 -7.27 2.48 -7.48
N GLY A 86 -8.28 2.25 -6.65
CA GLY A 86 -9.65 2.69 -6.93
C GLY A 86 -9.84 4.20 -6.71
N ILE A 87 -11.07 4.60 -6.41
CA ILE A 87 -11.41 6.01 -6.15
C ILE A 87 -11.29 6.38 -4.66
N ILE A 88 -11.20 7.67 -4.36
CA ILE A 88 -11.10 8.19 -2.98
C ILE A 88 -11.67 9.61 -2.88
N GLU A 89 -12.34 9.93 -1.78
CA GLU A 89 -13.11 11.17 -1.55
C GLU A 89 -12.33 12.45 -1.87
N HIS A 90 -11.06 12.55 -1.44
CA HIS A 90 -10.25 13.75 -1.62
C HIS A 90 -9.48 13.81 -2.95
N ARG A 91 -9.81 12.94 -3.92
CA ARG A 91 -9.20 12.92 -5.25
C ARG A 91 -10.23 12.70 -6.37
N ARG A 92 -11.37 13.39 -6.28
CA ARG A 92 -12.45 13.42 -7.28
C ARG A 92 -12.08 14.22 -8.54
N LYS A 93 -11.14 13.71 -9.34
CA LYS A 93 -10.69 14.37 -10.59
C LYS A 93 -10.11 13.38 -11.58
N LEU A 94 -10.16 13.71 -12.87
CA LEU A 94 -9.46 12.94 -13.90
C LEU A 94 -7.93 13.10 -13.77
N PRO A 95 -7.12 12.08 -14.11
CA PRO A 95 -7.51 10.73 -14.53
C PRO A 95 -7.58 9.73 -13.36
N TYR A 96 -7.95 10.18 -12.14
CA TYR A 96 -8.11 9.34 -10.93
C TYR A 96 -9.58 8.93 -10.68
N TRP A 97 -10.44 9.18 -11.66
CA TRP A 97 -11.88 8.94 -11.64
C TRP A 97 -12.28 8.54 -13.07
N PRO A 98 -13.26 7.63 -13.26
CA PRO A 98 -13.69 7.23 -14.60
C PRO A 98 -14.43 8.38 -15.30
N ALA A 99 -14.14 8.59 -16.58
CA ALA A 99 -14.66 9.74 -17.33
C ALA A 99 -16.17 9.68 -17.62
N ASP A 100 -16.77 8.51 -17.51
CA ASP A 100 -18.19 8.25 -17.72
C ASP A 100 -19.04 8.40 -16.45
N MET A 101 -18.44 8.74 -15.30
CA MET A 101 -19.15 8.99 -14.04
C MET A 101 -18.98 10.44 -13.56
N PRO A 102 -20.05 11.10 -13.05
CA PRO A 102 -19.93 12.41 -12.43
C PRO A 102 -18.95 12.41 -11.24
N LEU A 103 -18.13 13.47 -11.13
CA LEU A 103 -17.09 13.59 -10.09
C LEU A 103 -17.66 13.68 -8.66
N ASP A 104 -18.91 14.11 -8.52
CA ASP A 104 -19.65 14.22 -7.26
C ASP A 104 -20.44 12.96 -6.91
N THR A 105 -20.33 11.88 -7.70
CA THR A 105 -21.00 10.61 -7.39
C THR A 105 -20.53 10.08 -6.01
N PRO A 106 -21.43 9.75 -5.07
CA PRO A 106 -21.03 9.26 -3.75
C PRO A 106 -20.12 8.04 -3.81
N ILE A 107 -19.17 7.92 -2.86
CA ILE A 107 -18.22 6.78 -2.83
C ILE A 107 -18.96 5.45 -2.79
N GLU A 108 -20.02 5.32 -1.99
CA GLU A 108 -20.83 4.11 -1.88
C GLU A 108 -21.45 3.69 -3.23
N VAL A 109 -21.91 4.66 -4.04
CA VAL A 109 -22.52 4.42 -5.35
C VAL A 109 -21.45 3.96 -6.35
N MET A 110 -20.28 4.57 -6.31
CA MET A 110 -19.13 4.16 -7.12
C MET A 110 -18.63 2.77 -6.74
N THR A 111 -18.59 2.44 -5.45
CA THR A 111 -18.23 1.11 -4.96
C THR A 111 -19.23 0.06 -5.42
N ALA A 112 -20.54 0.35 -5.35
CA ALA A 112 -21.58 -0.54 -5.89
C ALA A 112 -21.43 -0.75 -7.41
N HIS A 113 -21.17 0.33 -8.16
CA HIS A 113 -20.91 0.28 -9.59
C HIS A 113 -19.72 -0.65 -9.93
N TYR A 114 -18.59 -0.50 -9.22
CA TYR A 114 -17.43 -1.36 -9.45
C TYR A 114 -17.66 -2.80 -9.01
N ARG A 115 -18.43 -3.03 -7.93
CA ARG A 115 -18.79 -4.38 -7.52
C ARG A 115 -19.59 -5.11 -8.61
N GLU A 116 -20.52 -4.44 -9.27
CA GLU A 116 -21.26 -5.01 -10.41
C GLU A 116 -20.33 -5.27 -11.60
N ARG A 117 -19.48 -4.30 -11.95
CA ARG A 117 -18.55 -4.40 -13.08
C ARG A 117 -17.49 -5.49 -12.89
N LEU A 118 -17.08 -5.74 -11.65
CA LEU A 118 -16.06 -6.74 -11.28
C LEU A 118 -16.65 -8.11 -10.92
N ALA A 119 -17.98 -8.27 -10.89
CA ALA A 119 -18.64 -9.50 -10.44
C ALA A 119 -18.26 -10.75 -11.25
N HIS A 120 -17.85 -10.57 -12.50
CA HIS A 120 -17.41 -11.63 -13.41
C HIS A 120 -15.97 -11.45 -13.88
N PHE A 121 -15.18 -10.63 -13.18
CA PHE A 121 -13.77 -10.45 -13.48
C PHE A 121 -13.04 -11.78 -13.31
N ALA A 122 -12.41 -12.28 -14.37
CA ALA A 122 -11.65 -13.52 -14.33
C ALA A 122 -10.32 -13.29 -13.59
N PRO A 123 -9.99 -14.09 -12.56
CA PRO A 123 -8.68 -14.05 -11.95
C PRO A 123 -7.58 -14.31 -13.00
N LEU A 124 -6.45 -13.61 -12.87
CA LEU A 124 -5.26 -13.86 -13.67
C LEU A 124 -4.29 -14.76 -12.88
N GLU A 125 -3.13 -15.03 -13.51
CA GLU A 125 -2.07 -15.81 -12.88
C GLU A 125 -1.66 -15.25 -11.51
N GLN A 126 -1.21 -16.13 -10.62
CA GLN A 126 -0.66 -15.70 -9.34
C GLN A 126 0.70 -15.04 -9.56
N PHE A 127 1.07 -14.12 -8.67
CA PHE A 127 2.37 -13.48 -8.64
C PHE A 127 3.04 -13.69 -7.28
N ARG A 128 4.36 -13.58 -7.27
CA ARG A 128 5.22 -13.55 -6.09
C ARG A 128 5.82 -12.16 -5.98
N ALA A 129 5.83 -11.60 -4.78
CA ALA A 129 6.42 -10.29 -4.51
C ALA A 129 7.59 -10.41 -3.53
N ARG A 130 8.69 -9.71 -3.82
CA ARG A 130 9.88 -9.65 -2.96
C ARG A 130 10.19 -8.21 -2.57
N VAL A 131 10.81 -8.02 -1.42
CA VAL A 131 11.19 -6.69 -0.92
C VAL A 131 12.49 -6.22 -1.57
N THR A 132 12.48 -4.98 -2.07
CA THR A 132 13.64 -4.33 -2.70
C THR A 132 14.32 -3.33 -1.76
N GLU A 133 13.53 -2.58 -0.99
CA GLU A 133 13.98 -1.56 -0.04
C GLU A 133 13.03 -1.53 1.18
N ILE A 134 13.56 -1.13 2.34
CA ILE A 134 12.77 -0.76 3.52
C ILE A 134 12.97 0.73 3.77
N THR A 135 11.88 1.45 4.00
CA THR A 135 11.88 2.88 4.34
C THR A 135 11.17 3.08 5.68
N PRO A 136 11.27 4.26 6.31
CA PRO A 136 10.48 4.57 7.51
C PRO A 136 8.96 4.42 7.29
N THR A 137 8.48 4.54 6.06
CA THR A 137 7.06 4.46 5.72
C THR A 137 6.59 3.05 5.36
N GLY A 138 7.49 2.09 5.16
CA GLY A 138 7.10 0.73 4.79
C GLY A 138 8.13 -0.06 3.98
N LEU A 139 7.62 -0.96 3.14
CA LEU A 139 8.40 -1.84 2.27
C LEU A 139 8.17 -1.45 0.82
N ALA A 140 9.23 -1.33 0.02
CA ALA A 140 9.12 -1.33 -1.44
C ALA A 140 9.19 -2.78 -1.95
N LEU A 141 8.33 -3.12 -2.90
CA LEU A 141 8.24 -4.46 -3.49
C LEU A 141 8.36 -4.43 -5.01
N GLU A 142 8.73 -5.57 -5.56
CA GLU A 142 8.58 -5.89 -6.98
C GLU A 142 8.20 -7.36 -7.17
N GLY A 143 7.84 -7.75 -8.39
CA GLY A 143 7.70 -9.17 -8.74
C GLY A 143 9.02 -9.96 -8.57
N ASP A 144 8.94 -11.20 -8.09
CA ASP A 144 10.07 -12.14 -7.88
C ASP A 144 10.67 -12.68 -9.20
N GLY A 145 11.10 -11.76 -10.07
CA GLY A 145 11.62 -12.08 -11.40
C GLY A 145 10.77 -11.45 -12.52
N ALA A 146 11.16 -11.74 -13.76
CA ALA A 146 10.52 -11.13 -14.92
C ALA A 146 9.07 -11.59 -15.14
N ALA A 147 8.78 -12.86 -14.85
CA ALA A 147 7.43 -13.42 -14.99
C ALA A 147 6.45 -12.76 -14.01
N ASP A 148 6.82 -12.66 -12.73
CA ASP A 148 5.98 -12.02 -11.71
C ASP A 148 5.78 -10.52 -11.97
N ARG A 149 6.81 -9.81 -12.47
CA ARG A 149 6.65 -8.41 -12.90
C ARG A 149 5.67 -8.28 -14.07
N ALA A 150 5.73 -9.19 -15.04
CA ALA A 150 4.78 -9.21 -16.15
C ALA A 150 3.35 -9.55 -15.67
N CYS A 151 3.22 -10.48 -14.72
CA CYS A 151 1.94 -10.83 -14.10
C CYS A 151 1.32 -9.63 -13.36
N LEU A 152 2.09 -8.94 -12.51
CA LEU A 152 1.65 -7.73 -11.82
C LEU A 152 1.22 -6.62 -12.80
N LYS A 153 1.95 -6.46 -13.92
CA LYS A 153 1.54 -5.53 -14.99
C LYS A 153 0.22 -5.94 -15.63
N ALA A 154 0.04 -7.23 -15.94
CA ALA A 154 -1.18 -7.75 -16.55
C ALA A 154 -2.41 -7.54 -15.64
N TRP A 155 -2.27 -7.78 -14.33
CA TRP A 155 -3.29 -7.44 -13.33
C TRP A 155 -3.67 -5.97 -13.37
N ARG A 156 -2.69 -5.07 -13.34
CA ARG A 156 -2.94 -3.63 -13.41
C ARG A 156 -3.62 -3.21 -14.69
N ASP A 157 -3.19 -3.74 -15.83
CA ASP A 157 -3.78 -3.41 -17.13
C ASP A 157 -5.23 -3.88 -17.23
N ALA A 158 -5.53 -5.08 -16.76
CA ALA A 158 -6.89 -5.62 -16.72
C ALA A 158 -7.79 -4.81 -15.77
N PHE A 159 -7.28 -4.39 -14.60
CA PHE A 159 -8.02 -3.49 -13.73
C PHE A 159 -8.21 -2.10 -14.33
N ALA A 160 -7.24 -1.54 -15.05
CA ALA A 160 -7.45 -0.26 -15.72
C ALA A 160 -8.60 -0.30 -16.74
N GLU A 161 -8.74 -1.39 -17.49
CA GLU A 161 -9.87 -1.61 -18.40
C GLU A 161 -11.20 -1.76 -17.63
N ALA A 162 -11.17 -2.53 -16.54
CA ALA A 162 -12.35 -2.72 -15.68
C ALA A 162 -12.75 -1.45 -14.91
N PHE A 163 -11.81 -0.60 -14.50
CA PHE A 163 -12.10 0.63 -13.76
C PHE A 163 -12.38 1.83 -14.67
N GLY A 164 -11.91 1.78 -15.92
CA GLY A 164 -12.13 2.82 -16.93
C GLY A 164 -11.19 4.02 -16.84
N TYR A 165 -10.07 3.91 -16.12
CA TYR A 165 -9.05 4.96 -16.04
C TYR A 165 -7.65 4.41 -15.73
N ARG A 166 -6.64 5.25 -15.92
CA ARG A 166 -5.22 5.00 -15.60
C ARG A 166 -4.64 6.23 -14.92
N HIS A 167 -3.93 6.03 -13.82
CA HIS A 167 -3.15 7.11 -13.22
C HIS A 167 -1.92 7.44 -14.08
N PRO A 168 -1.34 8.65 -13.95
CA PRO A 168 -0.16 9.02 -14.73
C PRO A 168 1.04 8.09 -14.53
N ASP A 169 1.15 7.46 -13.37
CA ASP A 169 2.19 6.51 -12.99
C ASP A 169 1.79 5.05 -13.27
N HIS A 170 0.81 4.78 -14.14
CA HIS A 170 0.26 3.42 -14.32
C HIS A 170 1.33 2.38 -14.66
N ASP A 171 2.20 2.69 -15.63
CA ASP A 171 3.23 1.77 -16.13
C ASP A 171 4.49 1.74 -15.24
N ASP A 172 4.71 2.78 -14.43
CA ASP A 172 5.89 2.95 -13.56
C ASP A 172 5.55 2.84 -12.06
N TYR A 173 4.42 2.20 -11.74
CA TYR A 173 3.90 2.12 -10.38
C TYR A 173 4.85 1.36 -9.46
N GLN A 174 5.17 1.98 -8.33
CA GLN A 174 6.01 1.40 -7.29
C GLN A 174 5.15 0.62 -6.29
N PHE A 175 5.22 -0.70 -6.35
CA PHE A 175 4.55 -1.55 -5.38
C PHE A 175 5.16 -1.38 -3.99
N HIS A 176 4.31 -1.32 -2.98
CA HIS A 176 4.73 -1.11 -1.61
C HIS A 176 3.70 -1.65 -0.61
N ILE A 177 4.17 -1.98 0.59
CA ILE A 177 3.34 -2.18 1.78
C ILE A 177 3.57 -0.98 2.69
N THR A 178 2.50 -0.26 3.05
CA THR A 178 2.60 0.92 3.90
C THR A 178 2.53 0.54 5.37
N TYR A 179 3.56 0.91 6.14
CA TYR A 179 3.55 0.86 7.61
C TYR A 179 3.03 2.15 8.22
N ALA A 180 3.38 3.28 7.60
CA ALA A 180 3.16 4.58 8.17
C ALA A 180 3.19 5.72 7.15
N TYR A 181 2.65 6.87 7.55
CA TYR A 181 2.79 8.13 6.84
C TYR A 181 3.54 9.16 7.69
N PRO A 182 4.41 10.00 7.10
CA PRO A 182 5.11 11.04 7.86
C PRO A 182 4.12 12.12 8.33
N VAL A 183 4.11 12.41 9.63
CA VAL A 183 3.42 13.55 10.26
C VAL A 183 4.34 14.76 10.30
N ASP A 184 5.64 14.54 10.45
CA ASP A 184 6.70 15.55 10.34
C ASP A 184 7.94 14.94 9.66
N TRP A 185 8.88 15.78 9.24
CA TRP A 185 10.11 15.37 8.59
C TRP A 185 11.22 15.07 9.60
N LEU A 186 12.02 14.06 9.29
CA LEU A 186 13.15 13.63 10.10
C LEU A 186 14.22 14.72 10.13
N ASP A 187 14.83 14.96 11.28
CA ASP A 187 16.07 15.74 11.32
C ASP A 187 17.14 15.00 10.50
N ASP A 188 17.88 15.73 9.66
CA ASP A 188 18.93 15.17 8.82
C ASP A 188 20.00 14.44 9.66
N ALA A 189 20.22 14.90 10.90
CA ALA A 189 21.13 14.25 11.85
C ALA A 189 20.70 12.83 12.26
N ALA A 190 19.42 12.49 12.13
CA ALA A 190 18.88 11.16 12.43
C ALA A 190 19.06 10.17 11.27
N LEU A 191 19.16 10.65 10.01
CA LEU A 191 19.18 9.80 8.82
C LEU A 191 20.27 8.72 8.84
N PRO A 192 21.52 8.97 9.30
CA PRO A 192 22.52 7.90 9.34
C PRO A 192 22.15 6.73 10.25
N ARG A 193 21.47 6.98 11.38
CA ARG A 193 20.99 5.92 12.29
C ARG A 193 19.81 5.18 11.69
N TRP A 194 18.90 5.89 11.03
CA TRP A 194 17.82 5.28 10.27
C TRP A 194 18.34 4.38 9.16
N GLN A 195 19.29 4.84 8.35
CA GLN A 195 19.86 4.04 7.27
C GLN A 195 20.46 2.74 7.79
N ALA A 196 21.26 2.80 8.85
CA ALA A 196 21.87 1.60 9.43
C ALA A 196 20.82 0.59 9.92
N MET A 197 19.75 1.06 10.57
CA MET A 197 18.65 0.20 11.02
C MET A 197 17.90 -0.41 9.83
N LEU A 198 17.57 0.39 8.81
CA LEU A 198 16.85 -0.08 7.62
C LEU A 198 17.67 -1.11 6.83
N ASP A 199 18.98 -0.92 6.69
CA ASP A 199 19.88 -1.87 6.03
C ASP A 199 19.92 -3.22 6.78
N GLU A 200 20.00 -3.20 8.12
CA GLU A 200 19.94 -4.38 8.97
C GLU A 200 18.59 -5.11 8.81
N GLN A 201 17.49 -4.37 8.86
CA GLN A 201 16.15 -4.96 8.72
C GLN A 201 15.89 -5.49 7.31
N LEU A 202 16.46 -4.87 6.28
CA LEU A 202 16.36 -5.38 4.91
C LEU A 202 17.11 -6.71 4.76
N ALA A 203 18.28 -6.85 5.38
CA ALA A 203 19.01 -8.11 5.40
C ALA A 203 18.21 -9.21 6.14
N PHE A 204 17.68 -8.88 7.33
CA PHE A 204 16.82 -9.77 8.11
C PHE A 204 15.60 -10.24 7.31
N LEU A 205 14.86 -9.30 6.69
CA LEU A 205 13.63 -9.63 5.98
C LEU A 205 13.89 -10.48 4.74
N ARG A 206 14.99 -10.24 4.02
CA ARG A 206 15.39 -11.08 2.87
C ARG A 206 15.74 -12.51 3.27
N GLU A 207 16.27 -12.72 4.47
CA GLU A 207 16.57 -14.05 4.99
C GLU A 207 15.30 -14.77 5.46
N GLN A 208 14.45 -14.09 6.22
CA GLN A 208 13.27 -14.71 6.85
C GLN A 208 12.06 -14.83 5.91
N ALA A 209 11.91 -13.89 4.98
CA ALA A 209 10.79 -13.79 4.04
C ALA A 209 11.28 -13.33 2.66
N PRO A 210 12.06 -14.15 1.93
CA PRO A 210 12.57 -13.80 0.60
C PRO A 210 11.45 -13.46 -0.40
N VAL A 211 10.26 -14.04 -0.19
CA VAL A 211 9.01 -13.66 -0.84
C VAL A 211 7.96 -13.43 0.23
N ILE A 212 7.21 -12.33 0.10
CA ILE A 212 6.12 -11.97 1.00
C ILE A 212 4.88 -12.75 0.60
N ALA A 213 4.32 -13.54 1.52
CA ALA A 213 3.03 -14.19 1.30
C ALA A 213 1.93 -13.13 1.30
N LEU A 214 1.24 -13.02 0.17
CA LEU A 214 0.15 -12.09 -0.07
C LEU A 214 -1.09 -12.89 -0.44
N ASP A 215 -2.24 -12.48 0.10
CA ASP A 215 -3.53 -13.04 -0.28
C ASP A 215 -3.89 -12.69 -1.73
N PRO A 216 -4.79 -13.44 -2.38
CA PRO A 216 -5.26 -13.11 -3.72
C PRO A 216 -5.75 -11.65 -3.78
N PRO A 217 -5.57 -10.94 -4.91
CA PRO A 217 -6.09 -9.58 -5.04
C PRO A 217 -7.59 -9.54 -4.71
N ALA A 218 -8.00 -8.54 -3.94
CA ALA A 218 -9.39 -8.32 -3.56
C ALA A 218 -9.79 -6.87 -3.81
N PHE A 219 -10.98 -6.67 -4.37
CA PHE A 219 -11.62 -5.36 -4.41
C PHE A 219 -12.20 -5.05 -3.03
N CYS A 220 -11.77 -3.94 -2.44
CA CYS A 220 -12.11 -3.56 -1.08
C CYS A 220 -12.73 -2.16 -1.01
N SER A 221 -13.55 -1.93 0.01
CA SER A 221 -13.94 -0.59 0.47
C SER A 221 -13.19 -0.23 1.76
N PHE A 222 -12.98 1.05 1.99
CA PHE A 222 -12.37 1.56 3.23
C PHE A 222 -12.97 2.92 3.61
N GLU A 223 -13.07 3.18 4.91
CA GLU A 223 -13.52 4.47 5.48
C GLU A 223 -12.34 5.40 5.78
N ASP A 224 -11.20 4.81 6.11
CA ASP A 224 -9.92 5.45 6.41
C ASP A 224 -8.78 4.43 6.16
N MET A 225 -7.56 4.70 6.61
CA MET A 225 -6.41 3.80 6.38
C MET A 225 -6.27 2.66 7.40
N ASN A 226 -7.22 2.47 8.32
CA ASN A 226 -7.15 1.45 9.37
C ASN A 226 -7.69 0.08 8.95
N HIS A 227 -8.60 0.02 7.98
CA HIS A 227 -9.24 -1.23 7.56
C HIS A 227 -9.66 -1.20 6.09
N PHE A 228 -9.45 -2.31 5.40
CA PHE A 228 -9.84 -2.52 4.01
C PHE A 228 -10.75 -3.75 3.97
N GLU A 229 -12.05 -3.53 3.78
CA GLU A 229 -13.06 -4.58 3.79
C GLU A 229 -13.14 -5.25 2.42
N GLU A 230 -12.85 -6.54 2.34
CA GLU A 230 -12.91 -7.31 1.09
C GLU A 230 -14.36 -7.48 0.61
N LEU A 231 -14.64 -7.03 -0.62
CA LEU A 231 -15.96 -7.13 -1.25
C LEU A 231 -16.00 -8.23 -2.32
N ILE A 232 -14.91 -8.40 -3.07
CA ILE A 232 -14.72 -9.44 -4.08
C ILE A 232 -13.27 -9.91 -4.05
N VAL A 233 -13.04 -11.20 -3.82
CA VAL A 233 -11.71 -11.83 -3.88
C VAL A 233 -11.51 -12.47 -5.25
N PHE A 234 -10.44 -12.10 -5.95
CA PHE A 234 -10.11 -12.60 -7.28
C PHE A 234 -9.24 -13.85 -7.20
N SER A 235 -9.85 -15.00 -6.90
CA SER A 235 -9.15 -16.29 -6.82
C SER A 235 -9.90 -17.39 -7.57
N GLU A 236 -9.18 -18.39 -8.08
CA GLU A 236 -9.78 -19.57 -8.71
C GLU A 236 -10.45 -20.53 -7.70
N ARG A 237 -10.24 -20.33 -6.39
CA ARG A 237 -10.89 -21.15 -5.37
C ARG A 237 -12.31 -20.61 -5.14
N PRO A 238 -13.34 -21.47 -5.10
CA PRO A 238 -14.65 -21.03 -4.66
C PRO A 238 -14.52 -20.47 -3.23
N ALA A 239 -15.09 -19.28 -3.00
CA ALA A 239 -15.11 -18.65 -1.69
C ALA A 239 -15.55 -19.68 -0.63
N ILE A 240 -14.66 -20.01 0.31
CA ILE A 240 -15.05 -20.76 1.49
C ILE A 240 -15.89 -19.77 2.29
N LYS A 241 -17.22 -19.85 2.12
CA LYS A 241 -18.15 -19.32 3.09
C LYS A 241 -17.96 -20.13 4.37
N GLU A 242 -17.22 -19.61 5.33
CA GLU A 242 -17.40 -20.09 6.69
C GLU A 242 -18.75 -19.58 7.21
N GLN A 243 -19.66 -20.54 7.36
CA GLN A 243 -20.91 -20.40 8.08
C GLN A 243 -20.62 -20.51 9.58
N LYS A 244 -20.74 -19.40 10.33
CA LYS A 244 -21.63 -19.26 11.50
C LYS A 244 -21.43 -17.94 12.22
#